data_AF-A0A7K0MZ59-F1
#
_entry.id   AF-A0A7K0MZ59-F1
#
_cell.length_a   1.000
_cell.length_b   1.000
_cell.length_c   1.000
_cell.angle_alpha   90.00
_cell.angle_beta   90.00
_cell.angle_gamma   90.00
#
_symmetry.space_group_name_H-M   'P 1'
#
loop_
_entity.id
_entity.type
_entity.pdbx_description
1 polymer ?
#
loop_
_entity_poly.entity_id
_entity_poly.type
_entity_poly.pdbx_seq_one_letter_code
_entity_poly.pdbx_strand_id
1 'polypeptide(L)'
;MRTIYSILIGAFLGIGSIFLHLVLPPFGFIFAIISSVVGIWAIGRMWGKRYLKVIAGCLWVFIVLQGGTPGLSNEILIQGDALGSALINIGFIAVFAAVAISA
;
A
#
# COMPACT_ATOMS: atom_id res chain seq x y z
N MET A 1 -9.31 0.94 19.59
CA MET A 1 -9.69 1.91 18.53
C MET A 1 -8.54 2.25 17.57
N ARG A 2 -7.42 2.85 18.02
CA ARG A 2 -6.33 3.31 17.12
C ARG A 2 -5.74 2.21 16.22
N THR A 3 -5.58 0.99 16.74
CA THR A 3 -5.12 -0.17 15.95
C THR A 3 -6.10 -0.54 14.84
N ILE A 4 -7.41 -0.50 15.10
CA ILE A 4 -8.45 -0.79 14.11
C ILE A 4 -8.39 0.24 12.98
N TYR A 5 -8.26 1.54 13.30
CA TYR A 5 -8.09 2.58 12.28
C TYR A 5 -6.83 2.37 11.45
N SER A 6 -5.73 1.97 12.09
CA SER A 6 -4.48 1.67 11.39
C SER A 6 -4.62 0.52 10.39
N ILE A 7 -5.33 -0.55 10.79
CA ILE A 7 -5.66 -1.68 9.91
C ILE A 7 -6.52 -1.17 8.75
N LEU A 8 -7.63 -0.48 9.03
CA LEU A 8 -8.53 0.01 7.99
C LEU A 8 -7.80 0.92 6.99
N ILE A 9 -7.01 1.88 7.46
CA ILE A 9 -6.26 2.79 6.59
C ILE A 9 -5.25 2.01 5.74
N GLY A 10 -4.47 1.10 6.35
CA GLY A 10 -3.56 0.23 5.59
C GLY A 10 -4.28 -0.58 4.52
N ALA A 11 -5.48 -1.10 4.84
CA ALA A 11 -6.30 -1.86 3.91
C ALA A 11 -6.76 -1.02 2.72
N PHE A 12 -7.35 0.14 3.01
CA PHE A 12 -7.83 1.06 1.98
C PHE A 12 -6.71 1.54 1.07
N LEU A 13 -5.53 1.83 1.62
CA LEU A 13 -4.37 2.21 0.82
C LEU A 13 -3.87 1.06 -0.07
N GLY A 14 -3.84 -0.18 0.43
CA GLY A 14 -3.45 -1.35 -0.35
C GLY A 14 -4.43 -1.64 -1.48
N ILE A 15 -5.73 -1.70 -1.16
CA ILE A 15 -6.81 -1.89 -2.14
C ILE A 15 -6.80 -0.76 -3.18
N GLY A 16 -6.70 0.49 -2.72
CA GLY A 16 -6.61 1.66 -3.59
C GLY A 16 -5.42 1.58 -4.54
N SER A 17 -4.27 1.10 -4.07
CA SER A 17 -3.08 0.92 -4.91
C SER A 17 -3.30 -0.11 -6.02
N ILE A 18 -3.95 -1.23 -5.71
CA ILE A 18 -4.30 -2.25 -6.70
C ILE A 18 -5.23 -1.67 -7.77
N PHE A 19 -6.25 -0.90 -7.40
CA PHE A 19 -7.16 -0.35 -8.41
C PHE A 19 -6.53 0.80 -9.19
N LEU A 20 -5.75 1.66 -8.55
CA LEU A 20 -5.28 2.90 -9.18
C LEU A 20 -4.08 2.70 -10.11
N HIS A 21 -3.24 1.68 -9.90
CA HIS A 21 -1.97 1.57 -10.64
C HIS A 21 -2.13 1.45 -12.16
N LEU A 22 -3.27 0.91 -12.63
CA LEU A 22 -3.57 0.69 -14.05
C LEU A 22 -4.60 1.65 -14.65
N VAL A 23 -5.26 2.50 -13.85
CA VAL A 23 -6.38 3.35 -14.33
C VAL A 23 -5.91 4.43 -15.31
N LEU A 24 -4.76 5.06 -15.06
CA LEU A 24 -4.18 6.07 -15.96
C LEU A 24 -2.65 6.03 -15.88
N PRO A 25 -2.00 5.07 -16.54
CA PRO A 25 -0.55 4.97 -16.50
C PRO A 25 0.15 6.19 -17.13
N PRO A 26 1.23 6.71 -16.52
CA PRO A 26 1.87 6.30 -15.26
C PRO A 26 1.31 7.02 -14.01
N PHE A 27 0.38 7.96 -14.18
CA PHE A 27 -0.12 8.82 -13.10
C PHE A 27 -0.83 8.05 -11.98
N GLY A 28 -1.62 7.03 -12.33
CA GLY A 28 -2.30 6.18 -11.36
C GLY A 28 -1.33 5.44 -10.44
N PHE A 29 -0.26 4.88 -11.00
CA PHE A 29 0.83 4.26 -10.25
C PHE A 29 1.56 5.25 -9.33
N ILE A 30 1.91 6.43 -9.83
CA ILE A 30 2.58 7.47 -9.03
C ILE A 30 1.68 7.89 -7.86
N PHE A 31 0.40 8.11 -8.12
CA PHE A 31 -0.57 8.49 -7.10
C PHE A 31 -0.79 7.38 -6.07
N ALA A 32 -0.81 6.11 -6.48
CA ALA A 32 -0.90 4.96 -5.58
C ALA A 32 0.29 4.92 -4.59
N ILE A 33 1.52 5.17 -5.07
CA ILE A 33 2.70 5.23 -4.22
C ILE A 33 2.64 6.42 -3.27
N ILE A 34 2.37 7.63 -3.78
CA ILE A 34 2.34 8.85 -2.98
C ILE A 34 1.28 8.74 -1.88
N SER A 35 0.07 8.30 -2.22
CA SER A 35 -1.02 8.15 -1.25
C SER A 35 -0.68 7.11 -0.18
N SER A 36 -0.03 6.00 -0.54
CA SER A 36 0.41 4.98 0.41
C SER A 36 1.47 5.52 1.37
N VAL A 37 2.49 6.22 0.86
CA VAL A 37 3.54 6.84 1.68
C VAL A 37 2.95 7.88 2.62
N VAL A 38 2.17 8.82 2.09
CA VAL A 38 1.57 9.91 2.87
C VAL A 38 0.60 9.35 3.90
N GLY A 39 -0.23 8.38 3.53
CA GLY A 39 -1.19 7.74 4.42
C GLY A 39 -0.51 7.03 5.59
N ILE A 40 0.48 6.17 5.33
CA ILE A 40 1.21 5.46 6.40
C ILE A 40 2.06 6.41 7.25
N TRP A 41 2.65 7.44 6.65
CA TRP A 41 3.38 8.47 7.38
C TRP A 41 2.44 9.26 8.32
N ALA A 42 1.26 9.65 7.84
CA ALA A 42 0.27 10.42 8.60
C ALA A 42 -0.22 9.68 9.85
N ILE A 43 -0.36 8.35 9.81
CA ILE A 43 -0.68 7.52 10.99
C ILE A 43 0.30 7.79 12.15
N GLY A 44 1.59 7.95 11.82
CA GLY A 44 2.63 8.30 12.80
C GLY A 44 2.39 9.65 13.45
N ARG A 45 2.07 10.67 12.65
CA ARG A 45 1.83 12.04 13.12
C ARG A 45 0.53 12.17 13.92
N MET A 46 -0.51 11.44 13.54
CA MET A 46 -1.81 11.48 14.21
C MET A 46 -1.81 10.86 15.60
N TRP A 47 -1.09 9.74 15.79
CA TRP A 47 -1.16 8.97 17.04
C TRP A 47 0.17 8.83 17.78
N GLY A 48 1.30 9.26 17.21
CA GLY A 48 2.61 9.30 17.85
C GLY A 48 3.25 7.94 18.12
N LYS A 49 2.71 6.84 17.57
CA LYS A 49 3.18 5.48 17.85
C LYS A 49 3.66 4.77 16.60
N ARG A 50 4.94 4.39 16.56
CA ARG A 50 5.57 3.71 15.41
C ARG A 50 4.92 2.36 15.07
N TYR A 51 4.46 1.60 16.08
CA TYR A 51 3.85 0.29 15.85
C TYR A 51 2.57 0.37 14.98
N LEU A 52 1.83 1.48 15.00
CA LEU A 52 0.65 1.66 14.17
C LEU A 52 1.05 1.72 12.68
N LYS A 53 2.08 2.50 12.35
CA LYS A 53 2.63 2.56 10.98
C LYS A 53 3.03 1.17 10.48
N VAL A 54 3.68 0.38 11.35
CA VAL A 54 4.07 -1.01 11.04
C VAL A 54 2.84 -1.86 10.71
N ILE A 55 1.80 -1.82 11.53
CA ILE A 55 0.57 -2.58 11.28
C ILE A 55 -0.08 -2.18 9.95
N ALA A 56 -0.18 -0.87 9.67
CA ALA A 56 -0.73 -0.40 8.40
C ALA A 56 0.11 -0.83 7.20
N GLY A 57 1.44 -0.71 7.30
CA GLY A 57 2.37 -1.13 6.25
C GLY A 57 2.32 -2.64 6.00
N CYS A 58 2.31 -3.47 7.04
CA CYS A 58 2.15 -4.91 6.91
C CYS A 58 0.84 -5.29 6.21
N LEU A 59 -0.25 -4.61 6.55
CA LEU A 59 -1.55 -4.88 5.94
C LEU A 59 -1.59 -4.46 4.47
N TRP A 60 -0.99 -3.31 4.14
CA TRP A 60 -0.80 -2.86 2.76
C TRP A 60 -0.05 -3.90 1.94
N VAL A 61 1.10 -4.37 2.46
CA VAL A 61 1.93 -5.38 1.78
C VAL A 61 1.16 -6.67 1.57
N PHE A 62 0.46 -7.16 2.60
CA PHE A 62 -0.35 -8.36 2.49
C PHE A 62 -1.39 -8.27 1.37
N ILE A 63 -2.14 -7.18 1.31
CA ILE A 63 -3.18 -6.98 0.28
C ILE A 63 -2.59 -6.86 -1.12
N VAL A 64 -1.52 -6.08 -1.28
CA VAL A 64 -0.87 -5.90 -2.60
C VAL A 64 -0.27 -7.21 -3.10
N LEU A 65 0.34 -8.01 -2.22
CA LEU A 65 0.84 -9.34 -2.60
C LEU A 65 -0.31 -10.27 -3.00
N GLN A 66 -1.45 -10.23 -2.29
CA GLN A 66 -2.64 -10.98 -2.68
C GLN A 66 -3.17 -10.56 -4.07
N GLY A 67 -3.09 -9.27 -4.42
CA GLY A 67 -3.47 -8.79 -5.75
C GLY A 67 -2.60 -9.34 -6.90
N GLY A 68 -1.36 -9.76 -6.61
CA GLY A 68 -0.48 -10.43 -7.56
C GLY A 68 -0.66 -11.95 -7.65
N THR A 69 -1.52 -12.53 -6.80
CA THR A 69 -1.85 -13.97 -6.85
C THR A 69 -3.16 -14.22 -7.58
N PRO A 70 -3.31 -15.36 -8.31
CA PRO A 70 -4.57 -15.68 -8.97
C PRO A 70 -5.72 -15.82 -7.98
N GLY A 71 -6.84 -15.15 -8.27
CA GLY A 71 -8.08 -15.26 -7.50
C GLY A 71 -8.93 -16.49 -7.85
N LEU A 72 -10.16 -16.52 -7.34
CA LEU A 72 -11.14 -17.59 -7.57
C LEU A 72 -11.45 -17.84 -9.06
N SER A 73 -11.44 -16.78 -9.88
CA SER A 73 -11.65 -16.86 -11.33
C SER A 73 -10.36 -16.97 -12.13
N ASN A 74 -9.22 -17.28 -11.48
CA ASN A 74 -7.88 -17.25 -12.06
C ASN A 74 -7.48 -15.87 -12.63
N GLU A 75 -8.16 -14.82 -12.18
CA GLU A 75 -7.86 -13.43 -12.51
C GLU A 75 -6.72 -12.93 -11.63
N ILE A 76 -5.80 -12.18 -12.23
CA ILE A 76 -4.68 -11.54 -11.55
C ILE A 76 -4.87 -10.03 -11.67
N LEU A 77 -4.99 -9.34 -10.53
CA LEU A 77 -5.25 -7.90 -10.49
C LEU A 77 -3.97 -7.08 -10.71
N ILE A 78 -2.83 -7.60 -10.28
CA ILE A 78 -1.50 -7.01 -10.52
C ILE A 78 -0.74 -7.96 -11.44
N GLN A 79 -0.65 -7.60 -12.71
CA GLN A 79 0.03 -8.42 -13.71
C GLN A 79 1.56 -8.35 -13.55
N GLY A 80 2.27 -9.33 -14.09
CA GLY A 80 3.73 -9.38 -14.13
C GLY A 80 4.35 -8.42 -15.17
N ASP A 81 3.67 -7.33 -15.51
CA ASP A 81 4.14 -6.31 -16.42
C ASP A 81 5.00 -5.26 -15.70
N ALA A 82 5.49 -4.26 -16.43
CA ALA A 82 6.39 -3.25 -15.86
C ALA A 82 5.75 -2.47 -14.70
N LEU A 83 4.45 -2.14 -14.78
CA LEU A 83 3.77 -1.33 -13.77
C LEU A 83 3.36 -2.16 -12.55
N GLY A 84 2.87 -3.38 -12.75
CA GLY A 84 2.49 -4.26 -11.65
C GLY A 84 3.71 -4.73 -10.86
N SER A 85 4.79 -5.13 -11.53
CA SER A 85 6.06 -5.44 -10.87
C SER A 85 6.68 -4.23 -10.17
N ALA A 86 6.56 -3.03 -10.76
CA ALA A 86 6.97 -1.79 -10.11
C ALA A 86 6.13 -1.49 -8.85
N LEU A 87 4.82 -1.73 -8.86
CA LEU A 87 3.96 -1.50 -7.70
C LEU A 87 4.39 -2.36 -6.52
N ILE A 88 4.71 -3.62 -6.76
CA ILE A 88 5.17 -4.54 -5.72
C ILE A 88 6.55 -4.09 -5.21
N ASN A 89 7.54 -3.90 -6.09
CA ASN A 89 8.92 -3.62 -5.67
C ASN A 89 9.10 -2.19 -5.11
N ILE A 90 8.71 -1.18 -5.88
CA ILE A 90 8.84 0.23 -5.48
C ILE A 90 7.87 0.55 -4.36
N GLY A 91 6.64 0.03 -4.43
CA GLY A 91 5.64 0.24 -3.37
C GLY A 91 6.08 -0.37 -2.04
N PHE A 92 6.69 -1.57 -2.04
CA PHE A 92 7.26 -2.16 -0.83
C PHE A 92 8.35 -1.27 -0.21
N ILE A 93 9.29 -0.78 -1.01
CA ILE A 93 10.35 0.14 -0.57
C ILE A 93 9.74 1.43 -0.02
N ALA A 94 8.74 1.99 -0.71
CA ALA A 94 8.08 3.22 -0.34
C ALA A 94 7.32 3.09 1.00
N VAL A 95 6.59 1.99 1.21
CA VAL A 95 5.91 1.69 2.47
C VAL A 95 6.91 1.48 3.60
N PHE A 96 8.00 0.75 3.35
CA PHE A 96 9.05 0.56 4.34
C PHE A 96 9.68 1.90 4.76
N ALA A 97 10.01 2.76 3.78
CA ALA A 97 10.50 4.11 4.04
C ALA A 97 9.49 4.93 4.84
N ALA A 98 8.21 4.90 4.45
CA ALA A 98 7.14 5.59 5.17
C ALA A 98 7.06 5.16 6.64
N VAL A 99 7.21 3.87 6.94
CA VAL A 99 7.27 3.34 8.31
C VAL A 99 8.54 3.78 9.04
N ALA A 100 9.68 3.81 8.35
CA ALA A 100 11.00 4.13 8.92
C ALA A 100 11.16 5.61 9.31
N ILE A 101 10.52 6.53 8.58
CA ILE A 101 10.54 7.97 8.90
C ILE A 101 10.03 8.19 10.33
N SER A 102 10.82 8.90 11.14
CA SER A 102 10.47 9.27 12.51
C SER A 102 9.19 10.12 12.51
N ALA A 103 8.27 9.80 13.42
CA ALA A 103 7.05 10.56 13.63
C ALA A 103 7.31 11.85 14.42
#